data_AF-A0A2V7SXS8-F1
#
_entry.id   AF-A0A2V7SXS8-F1
#
_cell.length_a   1.000
_cell.length_b   1.000
_cell.length_c   1.000
_cell.angle_alpha   90.00
_cell.angle_beta   90.00
_cell.angle_gamma   90.00
#
_symmetry.space_group_name_H-M   'P 1'
#
loop_
_entity.id
_entity.type
_entity.pdbx_description
1 polymer ?
#
loop_
_entity_poly.entity_id
_entity_poly.type
_entity_poly.pdbx_seq_one_letter_code
_entity_poly.pdbx_strand_id
1 'polypeptide(L)'
;MDRYDEEAEQRSAAVVEVAARLRTRGITVTGAERPEELADLLSAVERFEAAVEAHGGDLMVDDLKSAQPDDRHFVVPRRGHGEAVRAYIGRIDEATARLRRHPRQPD
;
A
#
# COMPACT_ATOMS: atom_id res chain seq x y z
N MET A 1 12.93 26.60 -23.80
CA MET A 1 12.48 26.78 -22.40
C MET A 1 11.64 25.55 -22.15
N ASP A 2 12.31 24.40 -21.99
CA ASP A 2 11.71 23.08 -22.30
C ASP A 2 11.89 22.06 -21.16
N ARG A 3 13.09 22.00 -20.58
CA ARG A 3 13.42 20.92 -19.62
C ARG A 3 12.57 20.93 -18.34
N TYR A 4 12.28 22.12 -17.80
CA TYR A 4 11.49 22.27 -16.56
C TYR A 4 10.02 21.86 -16.72
N ASP A 5 9.46 22.00 -17.92
CA ASP A 5 8.06 21.67 -18.21
C ASP A 5 7.90 20.14 -18.38
N GLU A 6 8.82 19.51 -19.12
CA GLU A 6 8.89 18.05 -19.26
C GLU A 6 9.10 17.34 -17.91
N GLU A 7 9.93 17.88 -17.02
CA GLU A 7 10.15 17.32 -15.68
C GLU A 7 8.88 17.40 -14.81
N ALA A 8 8.12 18.50 -14.93
CA ALA A 8 6.87 18.68 -14.22
C ALA A 8 5.76 17.75 -14.75
N GLU A 9 5.63 17.62 -16.07
CA GLU A 9 4.69 16.71 -16.73
C GLU A 9 4.96 15.25 -16.37
N GLN A 10 6.23 14.81 -16.46
CA GLN A 10 6.64 13.46 -16.07
C GLN A 10 6.34 13.17 -14.59
N ARG A 11 6.58 14.14 -13.71
CA ARG A 11 6.29 14.00 -12.28
C ARG A 11 4.78 13.91 -12.02
N SER A 12 3.98 14.64 -12.78
CA SER A 12 2.51 14.59 -12.70
C SER A 12 1.96 13.23 -13.19
N ALA A 13 2.47 12.74 -14.33
CA ALA A 13 2.09 11.42 -14.86
C ALA A 13 2.41 10.29 -13.87
N ALA A 14 3.61 10.30 -13.27
CA ALA A 14 4.01 9.34 -12.26
C ALA A 14 3.09 9.35 -11.03
N VAL A 15 2.66 10.54 -10.58
CA VAL A 15 1.72 10.68 -9.46
C VAL A 15 0.36 10.06 -9.77
N VAL A 16 -0.15 10.29 -10.99
CA VAL A 16 -1.43 9.72 -11.43
C VAL A 16 -1.35 8.20 -11.48
N GLU A 17 -0.25 7.65 -11.98
CA GLU A 17 -0.02 6.21 -12.04
C GLU A 17 0.05 5.59 -10.63
N VAL A 18 0.83 6.17 -9.73
CA VAL A 18 0.94 5.72 -8.33
C VAL A 18 -0.42 5.75 -7.64
N ALA A 19 -1.18 6.84 -7.81
CA ALA A 19 -2.52 6.98 -7.25
C ALA A 19 -3.51 5.96 -7.85
N ALA A 20 -3.39 5.61 -9.14
CA ALA A 20 -4.19 4.57 -9.75
C ALA A 20 -3.86 3.19 -9.16
N ARG A 21 -2.57 2.89 -9.01
CA ARG A 21 -2.08 1.63 -8.44
C ARG A 21 -2.53 1.41 -6.99
N LEU A 22 -2.54 2.47 -6.19
CA LEU A 22 -3.08 2.47 -4.82
C LEU A 22 -4.59 2.22 -4.80
N ARG A 23 -5.35 2.85 -5.70
CA ARG A 23 -6.81 2.65 -5.81
C ARG A 23 -7.17 1.21 -6.18
N THR A 24 -6.43 0.58 -7.10
CA THR A 24 -6.63 -0.83 -7.46
C THR A 24 -6.45 -1.77 -6.28
N ARG A 25 -5.62 -1.40 -5.30
CA ARG A 25 -5.41 -2.13 -4.03
C ARG A 25 -6.43 -1.77 -2.94
N GLY A 26 -7.48 -1.01 -3.27
CA GLY A 26 -8.52 -0.60 -2.32
C GLY A 26 -8.10 0.54 -1.39
N ILE A 27 -6.99 1.23 -1.68
CA ILE A 27 -6.52 2.35 -0.86
C ILE A 27 -7.11 3.65 -1.38
N THR A 28 -7.81 4.36 -0.49
CA THR A 28 -8.37 5.68 -0.79
C THR A 28 -7.27 6.73 -0.80
N VAL A 29 -7.09 7.37 -1.96
CA VAL A 29 -6.28 8.56 -2.18
C VAL A 29 -7.19 9.72 -2.57
N THR A 30 -7.00 10.87 -1.94
CA THR A 30 -7.85 12.05 -2.10
C THR A 30 -7.34 13.03 -3.16
N GLY A 31 -6.09 12.87 -3.60
CA GLY A 31 -5.43 13.77 -4.55
C GLY A 31 -4.88 15.06 -3.92
N ALA A 32 -5.08 15.27 -2.62
CA ALA A 32 -4.47 16.35 -1.84
C ALA A 32 -3.07 15.99 -1.31
N GLU A 33 -2.69 14.73 -1.45
CA GLU A 33 -1.44 14.13 -1.02
C GLU A 33 -0.27 14.60 -1.88
N ARG A 34 0.88 14.83 -1.23
CA ARG A 34 2.08 15.20 -1.99
C ARG A 34 2.61 14.00 -2.77
N PRO A 35 3.28 14.22 -3.92
CA PRO A 35 3.87 13.15 -4.73
C PRO A 35 4.77 12.20 -3.93
N GLU A 36 5.59 12.76 -3.05
CA GLU A 36 6.50 12.00 -2.16
C GLU A 36 5.71 11.09 -1.21
N GLU A 37 4.59 11.58 -0.67
CA GLU A 37 3.76 10.82 0.27
C GLU A 37 3.01 9.67 -0.40
N LEU A 38 2.65 9.84 -1.67
CA LEU A 38 2.06 8.77 -2.48
C LEU A 38 3.08 7.68 -2.80
N ALA A 39 4.32 8.06 -3.13
CA ALA A 39 5.41 7.12 -3.35
C ALA A 39 5.78 6.36 -2.07
N ASP A 40 5.89 7.06 -0.94
CA ASP A 40 6.13 6.45 0.38
C ASP A 40 5.02 5.47 0.75
N LEU A 41 3.76 5.85 0.50
CA LEU A 41 2.60 5.00 0.75
C LEU A 41 2.61 3.74 -0.11
N LEU A 42 2.88 3.86 -1.40
CA LEU A 42 3.01 2.70 -2.29
C LEU A 42 4.11 1.76 -1.80
N SER A 43 5.28 2.31 -1.45
CA SER A 43 6.40 1.53 -0.94
C SER A 43 6.07 0.80 0.37
N ALA A 44 5.30 1.43 1.28
CA ALA A 44 4.85 0.79 2.52
C ALA A 44 3.91 -0.39 2.25
N VAL A 45 3.01 -0.25 1.29
CA VAL A 45 2.08 -1.32 0.88
C VAL A 45 2.84 -2.48 0.25
N GLU A 46 3.79 -2.20 -0.65
CA GLU A 46 4.61 -3.24 -1.28
C GLU A 46 5.49 -3.99 -0.26
N ARG A 47 5.99 -3.30 0.78
CA ARG A 47 6.71 -3.94 1.89
C ARG A 47 5.82 -4.85 2.72
N PHE A 48 4.55 -4.48 2.91
CA PHE A 48 3.57 -5.34 3.57
C PHE A 48 3.29 -6.58 2.73
N GLU A 49 3.00 -6.41 1.44
CA GLU A 49 2.76 -7.49 0.47
C GLU A 49 3.95 -8.48 0.45
N ALA A 50 5.18 -7.98 0.37
CA ALA A 50 6.38 -8.83 0.40
C ALA A 50 6.56 -9.56 1.74
N ALA A 51 6.17 -8.94 2.86
CA ALA A 51 6.20 -9.61 4.16
C ALA A 51 5.13 -10.72 4.25
N VAL A 52 3.95 -10.53 3.66
CA VAL A 52 2.91 -11.57 3.53
C VAL A 52 3.43 -12.74 2.71
N GLU A 53 3.99 -12.47 1.52
CA GLU A 53 4.54 -13.50 0.64
C GLU A 53 5.64 -14.32 1.35
N ALA A 54 6.59 -13.65 2.03
CA ALA A 54 7.68 -14.30 2.75
C ALA A 54 7.26 -15.13 3.99
N HIS A 55 6.02 -14.97 4.47
CA HIS A 55 5.48 -15.78 5.57
C HIS A 55 4.87 -17.11 5.13
N GLY A 56 4.81 -17.39 3.82
CA GLY A 56 4.33 -18.67 3.28
C GLY A 56 2.94 -18.59 2.66
N GLY A 57 2.59 -17.47 2.03
CA GLY A 57 1.31 -17.32 1.34
C GLY A 57 1.25 -18.15 0.05
N ASP A 58 0.87 -19.42 0.15
CA ASP A 58 0.07 -20.09 -0.89
C ASP A 58 -1.42 -19.62 -0.82
N LEU A 59 -1.69 -18.58 -0.04
CA LEU A 59 -2.91 -17.79 -0.15
C LEU A 59 -2.84 -16.99 -1.44
N MET A 60 -3.25 -17.66 -2.52
CA MET A 60 -3.63 -17.03 -3.77
C MET A 60 -4.33 -15.70 -3.49
N VAL A 61 -3.80 -14.70 -4.17
CA VAL A 61 -4.39 -13.42 -4.51
C VAL A 61 -5.69 -13.66 -5.29
N ASP A 62 -6.68 -14.30 -4.67
CA ASP A 62 -7.99 -14.49 -5.26
C ASP A 62 -9.00 -13.64 -4.50
N ASP A 63 -9.26 -12.51 -5.14
CA ASP A 63 -10.28 -11.55 -4.81
C ASP A 63 -9.98 -10.69 -3.56
N LEU A 64 -9.57 -9.44 -3.83
CA LEU A 64 -9.89 -8.28 -2.99
C LEU A 64 -11.42 -8.13 -2.71
N LYS A 65 -12.26 -9.09 -3.15
CA LYS A 65 -13.71 -9.21 -2.89
C LYS A 65 -14.11 -10.52 -2.19
N SER A 66 -13.18 -11.39 -1.78
CA SER A 66 -13.52 -12.66 -1.11
C SER A 66 -13.99 -12.38 0.31
N ALA A 67 -15.21 -12.82 0.62
CA ALA A 67 -15.97 -12.41 1.81
C ALA A 67 -15.44 -12.96 3.15
N GLN A 68 -14.33 -13.71 3.18
CA GLN A 68 -13.71 -14.19 4.41
C GLN A 68 -12.23 -14.50 4.18
N PRO A 69 -11.31 -13.54 4.40
CA PRO A 69 -9.94 -13.88 4.75
C PRO A 69 -9.96 -14.41 6.20
N ASP A 70 -9.58 -15.67 6.41
CA ASP A 70 -9.61 -16.30 7.74
C ASP A 70 -8.62 -15.64 8.73
N ASP A 71 -7.69 -14.82 8.25
CA ASP A 71 -6.82 -14.00 9.10
C ASP A 71 -6.82 -12.52 8.73
N ARG A 72 -7.30 -11.69 9.68
CA ARG A 72 -7.34 -10.22 9.57
C ARG A 72 -5.95 -9.59 9.52
N HIS A 73 -4.89 -10.37 9.72
CA HIS A 73 -3.49 -9.93 9.75
C HIS A 73 -2.85 -9.80 8.37
N PHE A 74 -3.42 -10.43 7.34
CA PHE A 74 -2.90 -10.37 5.96
C PHE A 74 -3.60 -9.34 5.07
N VAL A 75 -4.51 -8.54 5.66
CA VAL A 75 -5.23 -7.50 4.95
C VAL A 75 -4.57 -6.15 5.24
N VAL A 76 -4.30 -5.37 4.18
CA VAL A 76 -3.84 -3.98 4.33
C VAL A 76 -4.88 -3.21 5.17
N PRO A 77 -4.49 -2.53 6.26
CA PRO A 77 -5.41 -1.76 7.08
C PRO A 77 -6.22 -0.79 6.21
N ARG A 78 -7.52 -0.60 6.49
CA ARG A 78 -8.27 0.46 5.78
C ARG A 78 -7.83 1.83 6.28
N ARG A 79 -7.64 2.77 5.35
CA ARG A 79 -7.39 4.18 5.68
C ARG A 79 -8.62 4.77 6.35
N GLY A 80 -8.43 5.41 7.50
CA GLY A 80 -9.49 6.10 8.22
C GLY A 80 -9.94 7.37 7.48
N HIS A 81 -11.20 7.77 7.66
CA HIS A 81 -11.68 9.04 7.11
C HIS A 81 -10.94 10.22 7.75
N GLY A 82 -10.33 11.09 6.93
CA GLY A 82 -9.53 12.23 7.41
C GLY A 82 -8.17 11.85 8.01
N GLU A 83 -7.77 10.58 7.92
CA GLU A 83 -6.46 10.16 8.39
C GLU A 83 -5.36 10.71 7.47
N ALA A 84 -4.36 11.33 8.10
CA ALA A 84 -3.17 11.79 7.40
C ALA A 84 -2.42 10.60 6.79
N VAL A 85 -1.94 10.76 5.56
CA VAL A 85 -1.21 9.70 4.84
C VAL A 85 -0.05 9.16 5.66
N ARG A 86 0.72 10.04 6.31
CA ARG A 86 1.85 9.65 7.15
C ARG A 86 1.44 8.77 8.33
N ALA A 87 0.31 9.07 8.97
CA ALA A 87 -0.21 8.24 10.06
C ALA A 87 -0.64 6.86 9.53
N TYR A 88 -1.29 6.84 8.37
CA TYR A 88 -1.69 5.61 7.69
C TYR A 88 -0.49 4.74 7.29
N ILE A 89 0.56 5.33 6.71
CA ILE A 89 1.85 4.66 6.43
C ILE A 89 2.40 3.99 7.68
N GLY A 90 2.45 4.72 8.80
CA GLY A 90 2.93 4.18 10.07
C GLY A 90 2.15 2.94 10.53
N ARG A 91 0.84 2.88 10.31
CA ARG A 91 0.03 1.68 10.62
C ARG A 91 0.34 0.51 9.70
N ILE A 92 0.62 0.75 8.41
CA ILE A 92 1.03 -0.29 7.46
C ILE A 92 2.39 -0.86 7.87
N ASP A 93 3.35 0.00 8.22
CA ASP A 93 4.67 -0.43 8.67
C ASP A 93 4.58 -1.20 10.00
N GLU A 94 3.72 -0.77 10.94
CA GLU A 94 3.47 -1.51 12.18
C GLU A 94 2.88 -2.90 11.89
N ALA A 95 1.88 -2.99 11.01
CA ALA A 95 1.29 -4.25 10.59
C ALA A 95 2.33 -5.17 9.94
N THR A 96 3.18 -4.62 9.07
CA THR A 96 4.31 -5.33 8.45
C THR A 96 5.28 -5.86 9.51
N ALA A 97 5.61 -5.05 10.52
CA ALA A 97 6.51 -5.45 11.61
C ALA A 97 5.89 -6.49 12.54
N ARG A 98 4.56 -6.49 12.72
CA ARG A 98 3.84 -7.55 13.45
C ARG A 98 3.85 -8.84 12.67
N LEU A 99 3.59 -8.77 11.37
CA LEU A 99 3.61 -9.90 10.47
C LEU A 99 4.98 -10.58 10.47
N ARG A 100 6.07 -9.80 10.34
CA ARG A 100 7.45 -10.30 10.45
C ARG A 100 7.81 -10.99 11.76
N ARG A 101 7.09 -10.68 12.83
CA ARG A 101 7.29 -11.27 14.16
C ARG A 101 6.33 -12.43 14.43
N HIS A 102 5.34 -12.64 13.57
CA HIS A 102 4.38 -13.71 13.73
C HIS A 102 5.07 -15.04 13.42
N PRO A 103 4.90 -16.09 14.26
CA PRO A 103 5.42 -17.40 13.94
C PRO A 103 4.83 -17.84 12.58
N ARG A 104 5.70 -18.33 11.68
CA ARG A 104 5.26 -19.01 10.47
C ARG A 104 4.40 -20.18 10.93
N GLN A 105 3.14 -20.21 10.52
CA GLN A 105 2.26 -21.32 10.84
C GLN A 105 2.89 -22.56 10.19
N PRO A 106 3.31 -23.57 10.97
CA PRO A 106 3.85 -24.79 10.40
C PRO A 106 2.70 -25.52 9.68
N ASP A 107 3.01 -26.03 8.49
CA ASP A 107 2.18 -26.96 7.70
C ASP A 107 1.82 -28.22 8.52
#